data_AF-A0A7L2TB36-F1
#
_entry.id   AF-A0A7L2TB36-F1
#
_cell.length_a   1.000
_cell.length_b   1.000
_cell.length_c   1.000
_cell.angle_alpha   90.00
_cell.angle_beta   90.00
_cell.angle_gamma   90.00
#
_symmetry.space_group_name_H-M   'P 1'
#
loop_
_entity.id
_entity.type
_entity.pdbx_description
1 polymer ?
#
loop_
_entity_poly.entity_id
_entity_poly.type
_entity_poly.pdbx_seq_one_letter_code
_entity_poly.pdbx_strand_id
1 'polypeptide(L)'
;LERQLLLQNLMRERQTAMQIAWTREFLKYFGTFFGLSTVVLTAGAIKRKNPAVLLPILPLSFGFFYQYDMGYGTLLQRIRG
;
A
#
# COMPACT_ATOMS: atom_id res chain seq x y z
N LEU A 1 -11.31 -10.67 -35.08
CA LEU A 1 -10.09 -10.76 -34.23
C LEU A 1 -9.70 -9.42 -33.61
N GLU A 2 -9.68 -8.32 -34.37
CA GLU A 2 -9.37 -6.97 -33.84
C GLU A 2 -10.25 -6.55 -32.65
N ARG A 3 -11.55 -6.85 -32.70
CA ARG A 3 -12.50 -6.50 -31.63
C ARG A 3 -12.26 -7.27 -30.32
N GLN A 4 -11.78 -8.51 -30.39
CA GLN A 4 -11.41 -9.32 -29.22
C GLN A 4 -10.09 -8.86 -28.60
N LEU A 5 -9.12 -8.46 -29.44
CA LEU A 5 -7.87 -7.84 -29.00
C LEU A 5 -8.12 -6.49 -28.32
N LEU A 6 -9.00 -5.66 -28.89
CA LEU A 6 -9.37 -4.37 -28.33
C LEU A 6 -10.08 -4.51 -26.97
N LEU A 7 -10.99 -5.48 -26.84
CA LEU A 7 -11.64 -5.81 -25.57
C LEU A 7 -10.64 -6.32 -24.52
N GLN A 8 -9.67 -7.16 -24.90
CA GLN A 8 -8.61 -7.61 -23.97
C GLN A 8 -7.74 -6.45 -23.48
N ASN A 9 -7.35 -5.54 -24.37
CA ASN A 9 -6.55 -4.37 -24.00
C ASN A 9 -7.33 -3.45 -23.06
N LEU A 10 -8.60 -3.18 -23.36
CA LEU A 10 -9.49 -2.43 -22.47
C LEU A 10 -9.61 -3.08 -21.08
N MET A 11 -9.79 -4.40 -21.01
CA MET A 11 -9.87 -5.11 -19.73
C MET A 11 -8.56 -5.04 -18.95
N ARG A 12 -7.40 -5.15 -19.61
CA ARG A 12 -6.08 -4.95 -18.98
C ARG A 12 -5.90 -3.54 -18.43
N GLU A 13 -6.25 -2.52 -19.22
CA GLU A 13 -6.17 -1.13 -18.79
C GLU A 13 -7.06 -0.87 -17.58
N ARG A 14 -8.29 -1.41 -17.59
CA ARG A 14 -9.20 -1.33 -16.44
C ARG A 14 -8.68 -2.07 -15.22
N GLN A 15 -8.11 -3.26 -15.39
CA GLN A 15 -7.50 -4.01 -14.28
C GLN A 15 -6.36 -3.22 -13.63
N THR A 16 -5.51 -2.57 -14.41
CA THR A 16 -4.45 -1.73 -13.83
C THR A 16 -4.98 -0.44 -13.20
N ALA A 17 -5.97 0.21 -13.82
CA ALA A 17 -6.62 1.39 -13.22
C ALA A 17 -7.28 1.03 -11.88
N MET A 18 -7.93 -0.13 -11.80
CA MET A 18 -8.51 -0.66 -10.57
C MET A 18 -7.45 -0.97 -9.52
N GLN A 19 -6.31 -1.56 -9.88
CA GLN A 19 -5.21 -1.80 -8.95
C GLN A 19 -4.69 -0.49 -8.35
N ILE A 20 -4.50 0.56 -9.17
CA ILE A 20 -4.07 1.88 -8.70
C ILE A 20 -5.10 2.50 -7.76
N ALA A 21 -6.38 2.46 -8.14
CA ALA A 21 -7.47 3.00 -7.33
C ALA A 21 -7.55 2.30 -5.97
N TRP A 22 -7.49 0.96 -5.97
CA TRP A 22 -7.51 0.15 -4.76
C TRP A 22 -6.32 0.47 -3.84
N THR A 23 -5.11 0.57 -4.40
CA THR A 23 -3.92 0.92 -3.62
C THR A 23 -4.04 2.32 -3.01
N ARG A 24 -4.63 3.29 -3.71
CA ARG A 24 -4.88 4.64 -3.17
C ARG A 24 -5.88 4.63 -2.01
N GLU A 25 -6.97 3.89 -2.12
CA GLU A 25 -7.92 3.71 -1.02
C GLU A 25 -7.28 3.00 0.16
N PHE A 26 -6.49 1.95 -0.08
CA PHE A 26 -5.75 1.25 0.95
C PHE A 26 -4.84 2.21 1.72
N LEU A 27 -4.05 3.04 1.04
CA LEU A 27 -3.18 4.02 1.69
C LEU A 27 -3.95 5.03 2.53
N LYS A 28 -5.14 5.46 2.08
CA LYS A 28 -5.97 6.41 2.83
C LYS A 28 -6.45 5.84 4.16
N TYR A 29 -6.96 4.62 4.17
CA TYR A 29 -7.50 3.98 5.38
C TYR A 29 -6.39 3.34 6.24
N PHE A 30 -5.41 2.72 5.62
CA PHE A 30 -4.29 2.10 6.34
C PHE A 30 -3.34 3.15 6.89
N GLY A 31 -3.15 4.30 6.23
CA GLY A 31 -2.31 5.39 6.73
C GLY A 31 -2.82 5.98 8.04
N THR A 32 -4.14 6.17 8.18
CA THR A 32 -4.74 6.64 9.45
C THR A 32 -4.64 5.60 10.55
N PHE A 33 -4.90 4.33 10.22
CA PHE A 33 -4.69 3.20 11.15
C PHE A 33 -3.23 3.11 11.61
N PHE A 34 -2.28 3.13 10.68
CA PHE A 34 -0.85 3.07 10.96
C PHE A 34 -0.39 4.25 11.82
N GLY A 35 -0.88 5.46 11.55
CA GLY A 35 -0.64 6.63 12.39
C GLY A 35 -1.13 6.44 13.82
N LEU A 36 -2.39 6.01 14.00
CA LEU A 36 -2.96 5.73 15.32
C LEU A 36 -2.20 4.61 16.05
N SER A 37 -1.91 3.50 15.36
CA SER A 37 -1.14 2.39 15.92
C SER A 37 0.26 2.83 16.33
N THR A 38 0.93 3.67 15.54
CA THR A 38 2.25 4.20 15.87
C THR A 38 2.23 5.02 17.15
N VAL A 39 1.22 5.90 17.33
CA VAL A 39 1.06 6.69 18.56
C VAL A 39 0.80 5.78 19.77
N VAL A 40 -0.11 4.82 19.64
CA VAL A 40 -0.47 3.88 20.73
C VAL A 40 0.73 3.00 21.12
N LEU A 41 1.46 2.44 20.15
CA LEU A 41 2.63 1.60 20.40
C LEU A 41 3.80 2.40 20.97
N THR A 42 4.00 3.65 20.53
CA THR A 42 5.02 4.55 21.10
C THR A 42 4.72 4.89 22.55
N ALA A 43 3.47 5.26 22.86
CA ALA A 43 3.05 5.47 24.25
C ALA A 43 3.19 4.20 25.11
N GLY A 44 2.85 3.04 24.56
CA GLY A 44 3.03 1.74 25.19
C GLY A 44 4.49 1.37 25.47
N ALA A 45 5.39 1.65 24.52
CA ALA A 45 6.83 1.41 24.65
C ALA A 45 7.45 2.28 25.75
N ILE A 46 7.07 3.55 25.84
CA ILE A 46 7.50 4.47 26.90
C ILE A 46 7.01 3.96 28.27
N LYS A 47 5.72 3.62 28.38
CA LYS A 47 5.12 3.16 29.64
C LYS A 47 5.72 1.85 30.14
N ARG A 48 6.03 0.91 29.24
CA ARG A 48 6.64 -0.39 29.59
C ARG A 48 8.17 -0.36 29.64
N LYS A 49 8.82 0.77 29.29
CA LYS A 49 10.27 0.89 29.08
C LYS A 49 10.87 -0.22 28.21
N ASN A 50 10.07 -0.77 27.29
CA ASN A 50 10.47 -1.90 26.46
C ASN A 50 10.35 -1.51 24.97
N PRO A 51 11.47 -1.27 24.28
CA PRO A 51 11.46 -0.90 22.87
C PRO A 51 10.98 -2.03 21.95
N ALA A 52 10.93 -3.28 22.42
CA ALA A 52 10.42 -4.42 21.63
C ALA A 52 8.91 -4.28 21.29
N VAL A 53 8.18 -3.41 21.98
CA VAL A 53 6.77 -3.10 21.65
C VAL A 53 6.65 -2.36 20.31
N LEU A 54 7.73 -1.75 19.82
CA LEU A 54 7.79 -1.10 18.50
C LEU A 54 8.15 -2.07 17.36
N LEU A 55 8.54 -3.31 17.67
CA LEU A 55 8.89 -4.33 16.69
C LEU A 55 7.84 -4.51 15.56
N PRO A 56 6.51 -4.55 15.82
CA PRO A 56 5.52 -4.70 14.75
C PRO A 56 5.42 -3.49 13.81
N ILE A 57 5.96 -2.32 14.19
CA ILE A 57 5.95 -1.14 13.31
C ILE A 57 6.84 -1.36 12.09
N LEU A 58 7.96 -2.10 12.23
CA LEU A 58 8.88 -2.37 11.12
C LEU A 58 8.23 -3.15 9.95
N PRO A 59 7.63 -4.33 10.15
CA PRO A 59 6.97 -5.06 9.07
C PRO A 59 5.75 -4.30 8.53
N LEU A 60 4.99 -3.60 9.38
CA LEU A 60 3.86 -2.78 8.94
C LEU A 60 4.32 -1.59 8.07
N SER A 61 5.47 -0.99 8.39
CA SER A 61 6.07 0.09 7.60
C SER A 61 6.50 -0.39 6.22
N PHE A 62 7.14 -1.57 6.14
CA PHE A 62 7.54 -2.17 4.86
C PHE A 62 6.34 -2.38 3.93
N GLY A 63 5.24 -2.93 4.44
CA GLY A 63 4.00 -3.09 3.68
C GLY A 63 3.41 -1.75 3.22
N PHE A 64 3.46 -0.72 4.07
CA PHE A 64 3.00 0.62 3.72
C PHE A 64 3.84 1.27 2.62
N PHE A 65 5.17 1.22 2.72
CA PHE A 65 6.07 1.77 1.69
C PHE A 65 5.87 1.07 0.33
N TYR A 66 5.69 -0.25 0.33
CA TYR A 66 5.41 -1.00 -0.89
C TYR A 66 4.10 -0.56 -1.55
N GLN A 67 3.02 -0.44 -0.77
CA GLN A 67 1.73 0.05 -1.29
C GLN A 67 1.83 1.51 -1.74
N TYR A 68 2.64 2.33 -1.08
CA TYR A 68 2.87 3.72 -1.47
C TYR A 68 3.50 3.82 -2.86
N ASP A 69 4.55 3.05 -3.12
CA ASP A 69 5.21 3.00 -4.44
C ASP A 69 4.31 2.37 -5.52
N MET A 70 3.42 1.43 -5.15
CA MET A 70 2.40 0.91 -6.08
C MET A 70 1.33 1.93 -6.47
N GLY A 71 0.86 2.76 -5.53
CA GLY A 71 -0.27 3.68 -5.75
C GLY A 71 0.10 5.04 -6.32
N TYR A 72 1.28 5.54 -5.97
CA TYR A 72 1.79 6.86 -6.35
C TYR A 72 3.15 6.83 -7.05
N GLY A 73 3.87 5.73 -6.98
CA GLY A 73 5.20 5.59 -7.54
C GLY A 73 5.24 4.97 -8.93
N THR A 74 6.44 4.54 -9.33
CA THR A 74 6.72 4.05 -10.70
C THR A 74 6.65 2.52 -10.80
N LEU A 75 6.32 1.82 -9.72
CA LEU A 75 6.41 0.35 -9.64
C LEU A 75 5.54 -0.34 -10.70
N LEU A 76 4.31 0.13 -10.90
CA LEU A 76 3.41 -0.39 -11.95
C LEU A 76 3.90 -0.08 -13.37
N GLN A 77 4.62 1.03 -13.57
CA GLN A 77 5.24 1.36 -14.86
C GLN A 77 6.45 0.46 -15.13
N ARG A 78 7.26 0.15 -14.11
CA ARG A 78 8.41 -0.76 -14.22
C ARG A 78 8.01 -2.21 -14.47
N ILE A 79 6.93 -2.68 -13.84
CA ILE A 79 6.41 -4.03 -14.07
C ILE A 79 5.81 -4.17 -15.48
N ARG A 80 5.32 -3.08 -16.06
CA ARG A 80 4.71 -3.09 -17.40
C ARG A 80 5.69 -3.24 -18.55
N GLY A 81 6.98 -2.94 -18.36
CA GLY A 81 8.07 -3.20 -19.33
C GLY A 81 7.87 -2.48 -20.66
#